data_AF-A0AA35T979-F1
#
_entry.id   AF-A0AA35T979-F1
#
_cell.length_a   1.000
_cell.length_b   1.000
_cell.length_c   1.000
_cell.angle_alpha   90.00
_cell.angle_beta   90.00
_cell.angle_gamma   90.00
#
_symmetry.space_group_name_H-M   'P 1'
#
loop_
_entity.id
_entity.type
_entity.pdbx_description
1 polymer ?
#
loop_
_entity_poly.entity_id
_entity_poly.type
_entity_poly.pdbx_seq_one_letter_code
_entity_poly.pdbx_strand_id
1 'polypeptide(L)'
;MIAAEDTRVTRKLLSHYDIHSRLTSFNEHNQSARLPELLTILQANDVALVCDAGTPGVNDPGRALVQSASDKGIEVVVIPGASAVTSAVAVSGLVEEAFFYLGFLPRKKGERKALLASLALENRPTISFESPRRLQQSLKDILETIGDRRIAVCREMTKLHEEVFRGTVSEAIEHFEQPRGEFTLVIEGKATGKQDDTDAEELALSLLDGLRVQGAGARHAVEHVTAVTGLSRRQVYRMWLDGIASTHHSGTQ
;
A
#
# COMPACT_ATOMS: atom_id res chain seq x y z
N MET A 1 26.22 -14.68 14.76
CA MET A 1 25.37 -15.61 13.94
C MET A 1 24.41 -14.79 13.09
N ILE A 2 23.87 -15.33 11.99
CA ILE A 2 22.85 -14.64 11.16
C ILE A 2 21.54 -15.43 11.20
N ALA A 3 20.46 -14.79 11.65
CA ALA A 3 19.08 -15.26 11.56
C ALA A 3 18.45 -14.67 10.29
N ALA A 4 18.03 -15.52 9.37
CA ALA A 4 17.57 -15.14 8.03
C ALA A 4 16.17 -15.69 7.73
N GLU A 5 15.35 -14.93 7.04
CA GLU A 5 14.03 -15.37 6.56
C GLU A 5 14.11 -16.61 5.66
N ASP A 6 14.80 -16.49 4.51
CA ASP A 6 15.26 -17.62 3.71
C ASP A 6 16.80 -17.69 3.67
N THR A 7 17.33 -18.70 4.34
CA THR A 7 18.77 -19.02 4.34
C THR A 7 19.34 -19.28 2.95
N ARG A 8 18.54 -19.71 1.97
CA ARG A 8 18.98 -19.95 0.58
C ARG A 8 19.22 -18.64 -0.17
N VAL A 9 18.33 -17.65 0.04
CA VAL A 9 18.47 -16.30 -0.52
C VAL A 9 19.68 -15.63 0.11
N THR A 10 19.72 -15.60 1.45
CA THR A 10 20.82 -14.97 2.20
C THR A 10 22.18 -15.61 1.89
N ARG A 11 22.25 -16.93 1.71
CA ARG A 11 23.52 -17.61 1.39
C ARG A 11 24.15 -17.10 0.09
N LYS A 12 23.35 -16.75 -0.93
CA LYS A 12 23.88 -16.18 -2.17
C LYS A 12 24.57 -14.84 -1.91
N LEU A 13 23.96 -13.99 -1.08
CA LEU A 13 24.52 -12.70 -0.68
C LEU A 13 25.83 -12.89 0.10
N LEU A 14 25.83 -13.78 1.11
CA LEU A 14 27.02 -14.05 1.90
C LEU A 14 28.17 -14.61 1.07
N SER A 15 27.88 -15.55 0.15
CA SER A 15 28.89 -16.10 -0.76
C SER A 15 29.47 -15.05 -1.70
N HIS A 16 28.68 -14.08 -2.17
CA HIS A 16 29.17 -13.00 -3.01
C HIS A 16 30.20 -12.11 -2.29
N TYR A 17 30.02 -11.91 -0.98
CA TYR A 17 30.91 -11.10 -0.14
C TYR A 17 31.91 -11.93 0.68
N ASP A 18 32.07 -13.23 0.40
CA ASP A 18 32.96 -14.15 1.12
C ASP A 18 32.74 -14.18 2.66
N ILE A 19 31.47 -14.14 3.08
CA ILE A 19 31.08 -14.18 4.50
C ILE A 19 30.72 -15.61 4.90
N HIS A 20 31.37 -16.14 5.95
CA HIS A 20 31.21 -17.53 6.42
C HIS A 20 30.44 -17.69 7.74
N SER A 21 29.70 -16.67 8.17
CA SER A 21 28.92 -16.72 9.41
C SER A 21 27.86 -17.83 9.40
N ARG A 22 27.63 -18.48 10.55
CA ARG A 22 26.55 -19.47 10.73
C ARG A 22 25.19 -18.85 10.42
N LEU A 23 24.41 -19.51 9.57
CA LEU A 23 23.03 -19.15 9.23
C LEU A 23 22.02 -20.03 9.99
N THR A 24 20.93 -19.41 10.43
CA THR A 24 19.74 -20.11 10.94
C THR A 24 18.48 -19.49 10.33
N SER A 25 17.43 -20.29 10.10
CA SER A 25 16.18 -19.77 9.56
C SER A 25 15.31 -19.15 10.65
N PHE A 26 14.80 -17.96 10.40
CA PHE A 26 13.88 -17.23 11.27
C PHE A 26 12.83 -16.51 10.43
N ASN A 27 11.65 -17.09 10.30
CA ASN A 27 10.57 -16.61 9.44
C ASN A 27 9.19 -16.73 10.11
N GLU A 28 8.13 -16.26 9.44
CA GLU A 28 6.78 -16.22 10.02
C GLU A 28 6.29 -17.57 10.54
N HIS A 29 6.71 -18.66 9.90
CA HIS A 29 6.27 -20.02 10.24
C HIS A 29 7.01 -20.63 11.42
N ASN A 30 8.26 -20.22 11.69
CA ASN A 30 9.10 -20.85 12.71
C ASN A 30 9.52 -19.91 13.84
N GLN A 31 9.23 -18.61 13.74
CA GLN A 31 9.71 -17.59 14.68
C GLN A 31 9.38 -17.92 16.14
N SER A 32 8.16 -18.39 16.43
CA SER A 32 7.75 -18.72 17.80
C SER A 32 8.59 -19.84 18.42
N ALA A 33 8.99 -20.82 17.61
CA ALA A 33 9.80 -21.94 18.06
C ALA A 33 11.30 -21.57 18.17
N ARG A 34 11.79 -20.69 17.29
CA ARG A 34 13.20 -20.27 17.23
C ARG A 34 13.54 -19.13 18.19
N LEU A 35 12.55 -18.33 18.59
CA LEU A 35 12.76 -17.17 19.44
C LEU A 35 13.47 -17.49 20.77
N PRO A 36 13.11 -18.53 21.54
CA PRO A 36 13.81 -18.86 22.78
C PRO A 36 15.30 -19.22 22.57
N GLU A 37 15.60 -19.93 21.48
CA GLU A 37 16.98 -20.29 21.09
C GLU A 37 17.79 -19.02 20.80
N LEU A 38 17.26 -18.11 19.98
CA LEU A 38 17.93 -16.86 19.64
C LEU A 38 18.17 -15.97 20.86
N LEU A 39 17.18 -15.85 21.75
CA LEU A 39 17.32 -15.07 22.99
C LEU A 39 18.37 -15.66 23.94
N THR A 40 18.56 -16.97 23.94
CA THR A 40 19.62 -17.63 24.72
C THR A 40 21.00 -17.29 24.15
N ILE A 41 21.14 -17.31 22.81
CA ILE A 41 22.39 -16.96 22.14
C ILE A 41 22.78 -15.50 22.40
N LEU A 42 21.80 -14.59 22.34
CA LEU A 42 21.96 -13.16 22.59
C LEU A 42 22.45 -12.82 24.02
N GLN A 43 22.43 -13.77 24.97
CA GLN A 43 23.01 -13.53 26.30
C GLN A 43 24.54 -13.44 26.30
N ALA A 44 25.19 -14.00 25.27
CA ALA A 44 26.65 -14.09 25.22
C ALA A 44 27.24 -13.81 23.83
N ASN A 45 26.42 -13.66 22.79
CA ASN A 45 26.88 -13.52 21.40
C ASN A 45 25.96 -12.62 20.59
N ASP A 46 26.51 -12.03 19.53
CA ASP A 46 25.73 -11.21 18.60
C ASP A 46 24.96 -12.04 17.58
N VAL A 47 23.73 -11.59 17.30
CA VAL A 47 22.86 -12.15 16.25
C VAL A 47 22.46 -11.03 15.30
N ALA A 48 22.85 -11.15 14.04
CA ALA A 48 22.33 -10.31 12.97
C ALA A 48 21.01 -10.89 12.47
N LEU A 49 19.98 -10.06 12.33
CA LEU A 49 18.70 -10.41 11.73
C LEU A 49 18.65 -9.86 10.30
N VAL A 50 18.28 -10.67 9.32
CA VAL A 50 18.11 -10.28 7.91
C VAL A 50 16.81 -10.85 7.34
N CYS A 51 16.18 -10.12 6.42
CA CYS A 51 15.04 -10.58 5.61
C CYS A 51 15.51 -10.82 4.17
N ASP A 52 14.62 -11.36 3.33
CA ASP A 52 14.98 -11.67 1.95
C ASP A 52 15.31 -10.43 1.11
N ALA A 53 14.67 -9.28 1.42
CA ALA A 53 14.98 -8.00 0.80
C ALA A 53 14.58 -6.80 1.67
N GLY A 54 15.41 -5.76 1.70
CA GLY A 54 15.08 -4.49 2.33
C GLY A 54 15.43 -4.42 3.82
N THR A 55 14.48 -3.96 4.64
CA THR A 55 14.71 -3.67 6.07
C THR A 55 13.96 -4.68 6.94
N PRO A 56 14.66 -5.55 7.70
CA PRO A 56 14.04 -6.58 8.52
C PRO A 56 13.05 -6.00 9.54
N GLY A 57 11.93 -6.69 9.75
CA GLY A 57 10.87 -6.27 10.67
C GLY A 57 9.87 -5.26 10.09
N VAL A 58 10.04 -4.82 8.82
CA VAL A 58 9.09 -3.94 8.12
C VAL A 58 8.32 -4.74 7.08
N ASN A 59 7.15 -5.28 7.45
CA ASN A 59 6.38 -6.29 6.69
C ASN A 59 7.12 -7.62 6.46
N ASP A 60 8.15 -7.87 7.27
CA ASP A 60 8.94 -9.10 7.31
C ASP A 60 9.01 -9.64 8.76
N PRO A 61 9.41 -10.91 8.95
CA PRO A 61 9.73 -11.47 10.27
C PRO A 61 10.77 -10.63 11.01
N GLY A 62 10.72 -10.65 12.35
CA GLY A 62 11.73 -9.96 13.17
C GLY A 62 11.19 -9.20 14.37
N ARG A 63 9.98 -8.64 14.25
CA ARG A 63 9.37 -7.81 15.30
C ARG A 63 9.37 -8.51 16.66
N ALA A 64 9.01 -9.79 16.72
CA ALA A 64 8.96 -10.55 17.96
C ALA A 64 10.34 -10.70 18.62
N LEU A 65 11.40 -10.85 17.82
CA LEU A 65 12.78 -10.92 18.30
C LEU A 65 13.25 -9.57 18.85
N VAL A 66 13.03 -8.49 18.10
CA VAL A 66 13.37 -7.12 18.53
C VAL A 66 12.67 -6.79 19.83
N GLN A 67 11.36 -7.02 19.91
CA GLN A 67 10.59 -6.76 21.13
C GLN A 67 11.13 -7.56 22.32
N SER A 68 11.32 -8.87 22.14
CA SER A 68 11.77 -9.74 23.24
C SER A 68 13.22 -9.46 23.68
N ALA A 69 14.07 -8.99 22.76
CA ALA A 69 15.43 -8.56 23.09
C ALA A 69 15.39 -7.27 23.92
N SER A 70 14.65 -6.26 23.45
CA SER A 70 14.46 -5.00 24.17
C SER A 70 13.86 -5.19 25.56
N ASP A 71 12.85 -6.04 25.70
CA ASP A 71 12.20 -6.35 26.99
C ASP A 71 13.17 -6.99 28.00
N LYS A 72 14.26 -7.61 27.52
CA LYS A 72 15.33 -8.20 28.33
C LYS A 72 16.54 -7.28 28.52
N GLY A 73 16.47 -6.04 28.05
CA GLY A 73 17.58 -5.09 28.10
C GLY A 73 18.75 -5.47 27.18
N ILE A 74 18.52 -6.31 26.17
CA ILE A 74 19.52 -6.63 25.14
C ILE A 74 19.53 -5.48 24.14
N GLU A 75 20.72 -4.98 23.81
CA GLU A 75 20.88 -3.89 22.84
C GLU A 75 20.41 -4.32 21.44
N VAL A 76 19.58 -3.48 20.81
CA VAL A 76 19.13 -3.66 19.43
C VAL A 76 19.67 -2.50 18.60
N VAL A 77 20.57 -2.80 17.67
CA VAL A 77 21.17 -1.83 16.76
C VAL A 77 20.61 -2.03 15.36
N VAL A 78 20.12 -0.94 14.74
CA VAL A 78 19.66 -0.93 13.35
C VAL A 78 20.76 -0.43 12.43
N ILE A 79 20.95 -1.10 11.29
CA ILE A 79 21.81 -0.63 10.20
C ILE A 79 20.89 -0.01 9.13
N PRO A 80 20.97 1.32 8.88
CA PRO A 80 20.22 1.93 7.78
C PRO A 80 20.60 1.29 6.44
N GLY A 81 19.61 1.06 5.59
CA GLY A 81 19.83 0.32 4.35
C GLY A 81 18.70 0.48 3.34
N ALA A 82 18.66 -0.44 2.38
CA ALA A 82 17.66 -0.42 1.32
C ALA A 82 16.23 -0.54 1.87
N SER A 83 15.33 0.31 1.37
CA SER A 83 13.90 0.27 1.69
C SER A 83 13.09 0.71 0.48
N ALA A 84 12.23 -0.18 -0.01
CA ALA A 84 11.33 0.13 -1.12
C ALA A 84 10.41 1.32 -0.81
N VAL A 85 10.04 1.53 0.46
CA VAL A 85 9.20 2.65 0.90
C VAL A 85 9.93 3.98 0.69
N THR A 86 11.13 4.13 1.22
CA THR A 86 11.88 5.39 1.12
C THR A 86 12.38 5.64 -0.31
N SER A 87 12.70 4.58 -1.05
CA SER A 87 13.00 4.69 -2.49
C SER A 87 11.79 5.21 -3.26
N ALA A 88 10.60 4.66 -3.02
CA ALA A 88 9.36 5.12 -3.65
C ALA A 88 9.03 6.57 -3.29
N VAL A 89 9.23 6.99 -2.04
CA VAL A 89 9.14 8.41 -1.63
C VAL A 89 10.04 9.27 -2.52
N ALA A 90 11.33 8.93 -2.59
CA ALA A 90 12.34 9.71 -3.29
C ALA A 90 12.07 9.85 -4.79
N VAL A 91 11.54 8.80 -5.44
CA VAL A 91 11.28 8.83 -6.88
C VAL A 91 9.86 9.28 -7.24
N SER A 92 8.87 9.19 -6.34
CA SER A 92 7.48 9.45 -6.69
C SER A 92 7.20 10.87 -7.16
N GLY A 93 7.84 11.87 -6.53
CA GLY A 93 7.48 13.28 -6.70
C GLY A 93 6.11 13.64 -6.10
N LEU A 94 5.56 12.80 -5.21
CA LEU A 94 4.25 13.00 -4.57
C LEU A 94 4.34 13.31 -3.08
N VAL A 95 5.50 13.09 -2.46
CA VAL A 95 5.69 13.22 -1.01
C VAL A 95 6.58 14.41 -0.72
N GLU A 96 6.03 15.40 0.01
CA GLU A 96 6.76 16.62 0.38
C GLU A 96 7.29 16.53 1.82
N GLU A 97 6.42 16.25 2.80
CA GLU A 97 6.79 16.25 4.22
C GLU A 97 6.48 14.91 4.91
N ALA A 98 5.22 14.47 4.83
CA ALA A 98 4.73 13.31 5.56
C ALA A 98 3.92 12.39 4.65
N PHE A 99 3.96 11.09 4.98
CA PHE A 99 3.23 10.06 4.28
C PHE A 99 2.73 9.00 5.27
N PHE A 100 1.70 8.25 4.86
CA PHE A 100 1.30 7.03 5.54
C PHE A 100 1.89 5.81 4.86
N TYR A 101 2.37 4.86 5.63
CA TYR A 101 2.75 3.55 5.11
C TYR A 101 1.80 2.48 5.61
N LEU A 102 1.16 1.77 4.69
CA LEU A 102 0.14 0.76 5.00
C LEU A 102 0.68 -0.68 4.99
N GLY A 103 1.91 -0.90 4.51
CA GLY A 103 2.33 -2.22 4.08
C GLY A 103 1.51 -2.70 2.88
N PHE A 104 1.06 -3.96 2.89
CA PHE A 104 0.21 -4.48 1.83
C PHE A 104 -1.25 -4.08 2.00
N LEU A 105 -1.92 -3.74 0.90
CA LEU A 105 -3.38 -3.56 0.93
C LEU A 105 -4.09 -4.86 1.36
N PRO A 106 -5.21 -4.77 2.11
CA PRO A 106 -5.96 -5.95 2.54
C PRO A 106 -6.36 -6.84 1.36
N ARG A 107 -6.29 -8.16 1.56
CA ARG A 107 -6.62 -9.13 0.50
C ARG A 107 -8.11 -9.14 0.19
N LYS A 108 -8.97 -9.07 1.20
CA LYS A 108 -10.42 -9.09 1.02
C LYS A 108 -10.90 -7.74 0.49
N LYS A 109 -11.73 -7.77 -0.56
CA LYS A 109 -12.25 -6.56 -1.22
C LYS A 109 -12.94 -5.59 -0.24
N GLY A 110 -13.79 -6.11 0.66
CA GLY A 110 -14.49 -5.28 1.65
C GLY A 110 -13.54 -4.58 2.63
N GLU A 111 -12.55 -5.30 3.16
CA GLU A 111 -11.54 -4.73 4.06
C GLU A 111 -10.67 -3.69 3.35
N ARG A 112 -10.29 -3.95 2.08
CA ARG A 112 -9.51 -3.03 1.26
C ARG A 112 -10.28 -1.74 0.98
N LYS A 113 -11.53 -1.84 0.54
CA LYS A 113 -12.39 -0.66 0.30
C LYS A 113 -12.64 0.13 1.59
N ALA A 114 -12.87 -0.54 2.72
CA ALA A 114 -13.04 0.13 4.00
C ALA A 114 -11.77 0.92 4.41
N LEU A 115 -10.59 0.32 4.24
CA LEU A 115 -9.31 1.02 4.46
C LEU A 115 -9.16 2.22 3.52
N LEU A 116 -9.40 2.05 2.22
CA LEU A 116 -9.31 3.13 1.23
C LEU A 116 -10.29 4.26 1.56
N ALA A 117 -11.54 3.96 1.93
CA ALA A 117 -12.53 4.95 2.31
C ALA A 117 -12.10 5.76 3.53
N SER A 118 -11.39 5.15 4.49
CA SER A 118 -10.83 5.88 5.63
C SER A 118 -9.76 6.92 5.24
N LEU A 119 -9.18 6.80 4.04
CA LEU A 119 -8.17 7.71 3.50
C LEU A 119 -8.77 8.76 2.55
N ALA A 120 -10.09 8.77 2.34
CA ALA A 120 -10.76 9.68 1.42
C ALA A 120 -10.51 11.16 1.77
N LEU A 121 -10.43 11.48 3.06
CA LEU A 121 -10.15 12.83 3.57
C LEU A 121 -8.69 13.03 4.00
N GLU A 122 -7.84 12.03 3.81
CA GLU A 122 -6.44 12.15 4.17
C GLU A 122 -5.70 12.93 3.09
N ASN A 123 -5.07 14.04 3.49
CA ASN A 123 -4.36 14.96 2.61
C ASN A 123 -2.90 14.55 2.38
N ARG A 124 -2.35 13.67 3.22
CA ARG A 124 -1.00 13.12 3.04
C ARG A 124 -1.01 11.95 2.06
N PRO A 125 0.02 11.82 1.22
CA PRO A 125 0.19 10.65 0.37
C PRO A 125 0.26 9.35 1.18
N THR A 126 -0.19 8.27 0.56
CA THR A 126 -0.18 6.94 1.13
C THR A 126 0.68 6.00 0.31
N ILE A 127 1.50 5.21 0.98
CA ILE A 127 2.39 4.22 0.38
C ILE A 127 1.92 2.83 0.75
N SER A 128 1.84 1.96 -0.25
CA SER A 128 1.49 0.56 -0.05
C SER A 128 2.25 -0.36 -1.00
N PHE A 129 2.52 -1.59 -0.56
CA PHE A 129 2.96 -2.66 -1.44
C PHE A 129 1.77 -3.35 -2.10
N GLU A 130 1.99 -3.84 -3.32
CA GLU A 130 1.01 -4.66 -4.00
C GLU A 130 1.65 -5.78 -4.82
N SER A 131 0.98 -6.93 -4.83
CA SER A 131 1.37 -8.08 -5.64
C SER A 131 0.90 -7.89 -7.09
N PRO A 132 1.64 -8.41 -8.09
CA PRO A 132 1.26 -8.27 -9.50
C PRO A 132 -0.15 -8.81 -9.75
N ARG A 133 -0.48 -9.95 -9.15
CA ARG A 133 -1.78 -10.63 -9.31
C ARG A 133 -2.97 -9.80 -8.80
N ARG A 134 -2.74 -8.81 -7.94
CA ARG A 134 -3.79 -7.98 -7.34
C ARG A 134 -3.78 -6.54 -7.82
N LEU A 135 -2.69 -6.07 -8.44
CA LEU A 135 -2.49 -4.66 -8.78
C LEU A 135 -3.69 -4.07 -9.52
N GLN A 136 -4.14 -4.72 -10.59
CA GLN A 136 -5.31 -4.32 -11.37
C GLN A 136 -6.57 -4.13 -10.51
N GLN A 137 -6.88 -5.09 -9.65
CA GLN A 137 -8.06 -4.99 -8.79
C GLN A 137 -7.90 -3.89 -7.74
N SER A 138 -6.71 -3.72 -7.19
CA SER A 138 -6.44 -2.69 -6.19
C SER A 138 -6.51 -1.29 -6.78
N LEU A 139 -5.97 -1.06 -7.98
CA LEU A 139 -6.11 0.21 -8.70
C LEU A 139 -7.58 0.54 -9.00
N LYS A 140 -8.37 -0.44 -9.44
CA LYS A 140 -9.82 -0.27 -9.64
C LYS A 140 -10.55 0.08 -8.35
N ASP A 141 -10.23 -0.59 -7.25
CA ASP A 141 -10.83 -0.27 -5.94
C ASP A 141 -10.38 1.11 -5.43
N ILE A 142 -9.15 1.54 -5.71
CA ILE A 142 -8.67 2.90 -5.41
C ILE A 142 -9.50 3.94 -6.19
N LEU A 143 -9.58 3.79 -7.51
CA LEU A 143 -10.34 4.67 -8.40
C LEU A 143 -11.79 4.83 -7.92
N GLU A 144 -12.43 3.70 -7.61
CA GLU A 144 -13.82 3.69 -7.17
C GLU A 144 -14.03 4.30 -5.77
N THR A 145 -13.07 4.10 -4.85
CA THR A 145 -13.27 4.47 -3.45
C THR A 145 -12.85 5.91 -3.17
N ILE A 146 -11.71 6.35 -3.71
CA ILE A 146 -11.10 7.63 -3.41
C ILE A 146 -10.83 8.50 -4.64
N GLY A 147 -11.35 8.09 -5.80
CA GLY A 147 -11.32 8.85 -7.05
C GLY A 147 -10.02 8.67 -7.85
N ASP A 148 -9.96 9.39 -8.96
CA ASP A 148 -8.84 9.33 -9.90
C ASP A 148 -7.65 10.21 -9.48
N ARG A 149 -7.07 9.88 -8.32
CA ARG A 149 -5.95 10.62 -7.74
C ARG A 149 -4.67 10.46 -8.58
N ARG A 150 -3.70 11.36 -8.39
CA ARG A 150 -2.36 11.07 -8.91
C ARG A 150 -1.75 9.89 -8.15
N ILE A 151 -0.98 9.10 -8.87
CA ILE A 151 -0.29 7.92 -8.35
C ILE A 151 1.09 7.78 -9.00
N ALA A 152 2.07 7.35 -8.21
CA ALA A 152 3.30 6.77 -8.71
C ALA A 152 3.31 5.27 -8.45
N VAL A 153 3.57 4.47 -9.49
CA VAL A 153 3.68 3.02 -9.40
C VAL A 153 5.12 2.63 -9.68
N CYS A 154 5.83 2.25 -8.63
CA CYS A 154 7.24 1.85 -8.69
C CYS A 154 7.31 0.33 -8.82
N ARG A 155 7.77 -0.15 -9.96
CA ARG A 155 7.88 -1.56 -10.31
C ARG A 155 9.34 -1.99 -10.31
N GLU A 156 9.62 -3.14 -9.70
CA GLU A 156 10.93 -3.80 -9.78
C GLU A 156 12.12 -2.87 -9.47
N MET A 157 11.96 -1.96 -8.49
CA MET A 157 13.00 -1.00 -8.11
C MET A 157 14.35 -1.70 -7.89
N THR A 158 15.41 -1.11 -8.43
CA THR A 158 16.81 -1.58 -8.46
C THR A 158 17.10 -2.82 -9.31
N LYS A 159 16.10 -3.38 -10.01
CA LYS A 159 16.25 -4.58 -10.86
C LYS A 159 16.28 -4.20 -12.35
N LEU A 160 16.58 -5.18 -13.21
CA LEU A 160 16.73 -4.97 -14.67
C LEU A 160 15.50 -4.33 -15.34
N HIS A 161 14.30 -4.57 -14.80
CA HIS A 161 13.03 -4.09 -15.34
C HIS A 161 12.42 -2.98 -14.47
N GLU A 162 13.26 -2.19 -13.81
CA GLU A 162 12.82 -1.04 -13.01
C GLU A 162 11.99 -0.06 -13.84
N GLU A 163 10.88 0.37 -13.27
CA GLU A 163 9.96 1.32 -13.88
C GLU A 163 9.28 2.18 -12.81
N VAL A 164 9.21 3.49 -13.03
CA VAL A 164 8.45 4.42 -12.19
C VAL A 164 7.41 5.12 -13.05
N PHE A 165 6.21 4.57 -13.07
CA PHE A 165 5.04 5.19 -13.70
C PHE A 165 4.54 6.35 -12.82
N ARG A 166 4.14 7.46 -13.44
CA ARG A 166 3.50 8.60 -12.77
C ARG A 166 2.35 9.09 -13.65
N GLY A 167 1.18 9.24 -13.06
CA GLY A 167 -0.04 9.62 -13.77
C GLY A 167 -1.24 9.59 -12.85
N THR A 168 -2.43 9.41 -13.39
CA THR A 168 -3.66 9.15 -12.62
C THR A 168 -3.85 7.65 -12.37
N VAL A 169 -4.80 7.30 -11.50
CA VAL A 169 -5.14 5.89 -11.24
C VAL A 169 -5.73 5.24 -12.49
N SER A 170 -6.55 5.95 -13.26
CA SER A 170 -7.10 5.47 -14.54
C SER A 170 -5.98 5.14 -15.53
N GLU A 171 -5.01 6.04 -15.70
CA GLU A 171 -3.86 5.81 -16.57
C GLU A 171 -3.02 4.62 -16.10
N ALA A 172 -2.86 4.44 -14.77
CA ALA A 172 -2.17 3.27 -14.22
C ALA A 172 -2.91 1.95 -14.51
N ILE A 173 -4.24 1.96 -14.50
CA ILE A 173 -5.05 0.77 -14.85
C ILE A 173 -4.80 0.37 -16.30
N GLU A 174 -4.71 1.33 -17.21
CA GLU A 174 -4.41 1.08 -18.63
C GLU A 174 -2.96 0.63 -18.83
N HIS A 175 -2.01 1.25 -18.13
CA HIS A 175 -0.60 0.94 -18.30
C HIS A 175 -0.22 -0.45 -17.79
N PHE A 176 -0.82 -0.90 -16.68
CA PHE A 176 -0.47 -2.16 -16.02
C PHE A 176 -1.46 -3.30 -16.30
N GLU A 177 -1.89 -3.52 -17.55
CA GLU A 177 -2.85 -4.59 -17.92
C GLU A 177 -2.37 -6.00 -17.54
N GLN A 178 -1.09 -6.30 -17.75
CA GLN A 178 -0.48 -7.60 -17.45
C GLN A 178 0.71 -7.46 -16.49
N PRO A 179 0.44 -7.10 -15.22
CA PRO A 179 1.49 -6.70 -14.29
C PRO A 179 2.37 -7.90 -13.90
N ARG A 180 3.68 -7.68 -13.87
CA ARG A 180 4.69 -8.66 -13.42
C ARG A 180 5.74 -7.97 -12.54
N GLY A 181 6.29 -8.72 -11.59
CA GLY A 181 7.26 -8.21 -10.63
C GLY A 181 6.60 -7.67 -9.36
N GLU A 182 7.34 -6.89 -8.61
CA GLU A 182 6.93 -6.30 -7.33
C GLU A 182 6.56 -4.82 -7.50
N PHE A 183 5.54 -4.35 -6.78
CA PHE A 183 5.02 -3.00 -6.91
C PHE A 183 4.96 -2.28 -5.55
N THR A 184 5.41 -1.04 -5.56
CA THR A 184 5.16 -0.05 -4.50
C THR A 184 4.34 1.09 -5.08
N LEU A 185 3.19 1.36 -4.48
CA LEU A 185 2.27 2.42 -4.89
C LEU A 185 2.46 3.61 -3.97
N VAL A 186 2.56 4.82 -4.54
CA VAL A 186 2.47 6.09 -3.82
C VAL A 186 1.25 6.82 -4.35
N ILE A 187 0.21 6.88 -3.54
CA ILE A 187 -1.10 7.44 -3.89
C ILE A 187 -1.18 8.84 -3.29
N GLU A 188 -1.53 9.83 -4.09
CA GLU A 188 -1.70 11.20 -3.62
C GLU A 188 -2.78 11.30 -2.54
N GLY A 189 -2.59 12.23 -1.59
CA GLY A 189 -3.64 12.59 -0.65
C GLY A 189 -4.77 13.35 -1.34
N LYS A 190 -5.80 13.71 -0.57
CA LYS A 190 -6.83 14.65 -1.03
C LYS A 190 -6.18 16.02 -1.26
N ALA A 191 -6.48 16.63 -2.40
CA ALA A 191 -6.03 17.98 -2.72
C ALA A 191 -6.54 18.98 -1.65
N THR A 192 -5.63 19.77 -1.09
CA THR A 192 -5.92 20.77 -0.03
C THR A 192 -6.25 22.16 -0.57
N GLY A 193 -6.32 22.34 -1.89
CA GLY A 193 -6.80 23.58 -2.49
C GLY A 193 -8.30 23.79 -2.20
N LYS A 194 -8.76 25.04 -2.25
CA LYS A 194 -10.17 25.31 -2.50
C LYS A 194 -10.50 24.63 -3.83
N GLN A 195 -11.06 23.43 -3.77
CA GLN A 195 -11.69 22.83 -4.95
C GLN A 195 -12.77 23.82 -5.37
N ASP A 196 -12.69 24.33 -6.60
CA ASP A 196 -13.84 25.02 -7.18
C ASP A 196 -15.02 24.04 -7.08
N ASP A 197 -16.22 24.53 -6.74
CA ASP A 197 -17.42 23.68 -6.56
C ASP A 197 -17.63 22.72 -7.74
N THR A 198 -17.16 23.10 -8.93
CA THR A 198 -17.17 22.30 -10.17
C THR A 198 -16.35 21.01 -10.08
N ASP A 199 -15.15 21.01 -9.51
CA ASP A 199 -14.30 19.81 -9.39
C ASP A 199 -14.88 18.82 -8.37
N ALA A 200 -15.46 19.35 -7.29
CA ALA A 200 -16.12 18.53 -6.27
C ALA A 200 -17.40 17.89 -6.81
N GLU A 201 -18.14 18.58 -7.67
CA GLU A 201 -19.33 18.07 -8.36
C GLU A 201 -18.98 17.00 -9.39
N GLU A 202 -17.92 17.18 -10.18
CA GLU A 202 -17.48 16.19 -11.17
C GLU A 202 -16.98 14.90 -10.51
N LEU A 203 -16.19 15.03 -9.44
CA LEU A 203 -15.79 13.89 -8.61
C LEU A 203 -17.00 13.20 -7.98
N ALA A 204 -17.99 13.97 -7.52
CA ALA A 204 -19.22 13.40 -6.97
C ALA A 204 -19.98 12.58 -8.00
N LEU A 205 -20.13 13.08 -9.23
CA LEU A 205 -20.80 12.37 -10.31
C LEU A 205 -20.08 11.06 -10.66
N SER A 206 -18.76 11.09 -10.82
CA SER A 206 -17.94 9.91 -11.11
C SER A 206 -18.08 8.83 -10.03
N LEU A 207 -18.01 9.21 -8.76
CA LEU A 207 -18.20 8.28 -7.64
C LEU A 207 -19.62 7.73 -7.58
N LEU A 208 -20.64 8.56 -7.79
CA LEU A 208 -22.05 8.13 -7.80
C LEU A 208 -22.31 7.13 -8.93
N ASP A 209 -21.74 7.34 -10.13
CA ASP A 209 -21.90 6.41 -11.26
C ASP A 209 -21.20 5.08 -11.00
N GLY A 210 -19.98 5.10 -10.47
CA GLY A 210 -19.29 3.87 -10.04
C GLY A 210 -20.12 3.07 -9.04
N LEU A 211 -20.73 3.74 -8.07
CA LEU A 211 -21.59 3.12 -7.05
C LEU A 211 -22.91 2.59 -7.64
N ARG A 212 -23.49 3.25 -8.66
CA ARG A 212 -24.70 2.75 -9.36
C ARG A 212 -24.44 1.46 -10.10
N VAL A 213 -23.33 1.37 -10.84
CA VAL A 213 -22.94 0.16 -11.57
C VAL A 213 -22.83 -1.05 -10.65
N GLN A 214 -22.55 -0.82 -9.36
CA GLN A 214 -22.46 -1.86 -8.33
C GLN A 214 -23.75 -2.13 -7.57
N GLY A 215 -24.86 -1.48 -7.94
CA GLY A 215 -26.15 -1.65 -7.28
C GLY A 215 -26.19 -1.10 -5.86
N ALA A 216 -25.33 -0.13 -5.52
CA ALA A 216 -25.34 0.50 -4.21
C ALA A 216 -26.67 1.23 -3.95
N GLY A 217 -27.21 1.09 -2.74
CA GLY A 217 -28.39 1.82 -2.33
C GLY A 217 -28.11 3.32 -2.15
N ALA A 218 -29.09 4.17 -2.47
CA ALA A 218 -29.00 5.63 -2.44
C ALA A 218 -28.37 6.19 -1.15
N ARG A 219 -28.74 5.61 0.01
CA ARG A 219 -28.22 6.02 1.32
C ARG A 219 -26.71 5.86 1.41
N HIS A 220 -26.19 4.70 1.01
CA HIS A 220 -24.77 4.40 1.07
C HIS A 220 -23.98 5.27 0.10
N ALA A 221 -24.48 5.43 -1.12
CA ALA A 221 -23.84 6.24 -2.14
C ALA A 221 -23.72 7.71 -1.71
N VAL A 222 -24.82 8.28 -1.19
CA VAL A 222 -24.84 9.67 -0.75
C VAL A 222 -23.96 9.90 0.47
N GLU A 223 -23.91 8.96 1.42
CA GLU A 223 -23.01 9.04 2.58
C GLU A 223 -21.53 9.01 2.17
N HIS A 224 -21.16 8.07 1.30
CA HIS A 224 -19.79 7.93 0.81
C HIS A 224 -19.34 9.16 0.04
N VAL A 225 -20.14 9.60 -0.95
CA VAL A 225 -19.76 10.73 -1.81
C VAL A 225 -19.71 12.04 -1.04
N THR A 226 -20.63 12.27 -0.10
CA THR A 226 -20.57 13.43 0.81
C THR A 226 -19.26 13.45 1.61
N ALA A 227 -18.82 12.29 2.11
CA ALA A 227 -17.58 12.18 2.87
C ALA A 227 -16.33 12.40 2.00
N VAL A 228 -16.35 11.97 0.74
CA VAL A 228 -15.20 12.12 -0.17
C VAL A 228 -15.10 13.55 -0.70
N THR A 229 -16.20 14.12 -1.20
CA THR A 229 -16.18 15.41 -1.90
C THR A 229 -16.37 16.61 -0.97
N GLY A 230 -16.98 16.42 0.20
CA GLY A 230 -17.33 17.52 1.10
C GLY A 230 -18.56 18.32 0.68
N LEU A 231 -19.22 17.96 -0.43
CA LEU A 231 -20.48 18.56 -0.86
C LEU A 231 -21.59 18.28 0.15
N SER A 232 -22.59 19.16 0.22
CA SER A 232 -23.72 18.92 1.14
C SER A 232 -24.50 17.66 0.76
N ARG A 233 -24.99 16.93 1.75
CA ARG A 233 -25.84 15.74 1.54
C ARG A 233 -27.00 16.00 0.58
N ARG A 234 -27.55 17.22 0.59
CA ARG A 234 -28.64 17.65 -0.30
C ARG A 234 -28.19 17.79 -1.76
N GLN A 235 -26.97 18.26 -2.03
CA GLN A 235 -26.40 18.32 -3.37
C GLN A 235 -26.18 16.91 -3.92
N VAL A 236 -25.46 16.08 -3.17
CA VAL A 236 -25.14 14.70 -3.57
C VAL A 236 -26.40 13.85 -3.77
N TYR A 237 -27.41 14.00 -2.90
CA TYR A 237 -28.70 13.30 -3.06
C TYR A 237 -29.43 13.70 -4.33
N ARG A 238 -29.34 14.97 -4.75
CA ARG A 238 -29.95 15.45 -5.99
C ARG A 238 -29.26 14.86 -7.21
N MET A 239 -27.93 14.90 -7.23
CA MET A 239 -27.11 14.25 -8.27
C MET A 239 -27.39 12.73 -8.36
N TRP A 240 -27.65 12.09 -7.22
CA TRP A 240 -28.05 10.68 -7.19
C TRP A 240 -29.42 10.43 -7.85
N LEU A 241 -30.39 11.34 -7.69
CA LEU A 241 -31.69 11.21 -8.36
C LEU A 241 -31.60 11.54 -9.86
N ASP A 242 -30.86 12.58 -10.22
CA ASP A 242 -30.76 13.06 -11.61
C ASP A 242 -30.08 12.02 -12.53
N GLY A 243 -29.07 11.31 -12.04
CA GLY A 243 -28.45 10.21 -12.80
C GLY A 243 -29.32 8.96 -12.95
N ILE A 244 -30.34 8.76 -12.09
CA ILE A 244 -31.35 7.70 -12.27
C ILE A 244 -32.33 8.06 -13.40
N ALA A 245 -32.72 9.34 -13.49
CA ALA A 245 -33.60 9.81 -14.56
C ALA A 245 -32.93 9.71 -15.95
N SER A 246 -31.61 9.87 -16.00
CA SER A 246 -30.79 9.82 -17.22
C SER A 246 -30.63 8.40 -17.79
N THR A 247 -30.49 7.40 -16.93
CA THR A 247 -30.30 5.98 -17.31
C THR A 247 -31.59 5.30 -17.80
N HIS A 248 -32.76 5.84 -17.44
CA HIS A 248 -34.04 5.34 -17.94
C HIS A 248 -34.43 5.85 -19.34
N HIS A 249 -33.74 6.85 -19.89
CA HIS A 249 -34.01 7.37 -21.25
C HIS A 249 -33.16 6.70 -22.37
N SER A 250 -32.13 5.94 -22.03
CA SER A 250 -31.26 5.27 -23.01
C SER A 250 -31.61 3.79 -23.28
N GLY A 251 -32.74 3.30 -22.77
CA GLY A 251 -33.19 1.90 -22.90
C GLY A 251 -34.37 1.67 -23.85
N THR A 252 -34.77 2.69 -24.60
CA THR A 252 -35.91 2.63 -25.55
C THR A 252 -35.53 3.25 -26.88
N GLN A 253 -34.63 2.61 -27.63
CA GLN A 253 -34.61 2.57 -29.09
C GLN A 253 -34.16 1.21 -29.56
#